data_AF-A0A7C4N911-F1
#
_entry.id   AF-A0A7C4N911-F1
#
_cell.length_a   1.000
_cell.length_b   1.000
_cell.length_c   1.000
_cell.angle_alpha   90.00
_cell.angle_beta   90.00
_cell.angle_gamma   90.00
#
_symmetry.space_group_name_H-M   'P 1'
#
loop_
_entity.id
_entity.type
_entity.pdbx_description
1 polymer ?
#
loop_
_entity_poly.entity_id
_entity_poly.type
_entity_poly.pdbx_seq_one_letter_code
_entity_poly.pdbx_strand_id
1 'polypeptide(L)' 'MMPKHTKLKTGEAAPDLHVVNAEGQTINLSSIWADKPVVLTFLRHFG' A
#
# COMPACT_ATOMS: atom_id res chain seq x y z
N MET A 1 22.39 -0.25 -2.52
CA MET A 1 21.95 0.40 -1.28
C MET A 1 20.43 0.49 -1.33
N MET A 2 19.71 -0.23 -0.46
CA MET A 2 18.26 -0.07 -0.39
C MET A 2 17.94 1.29 0.24
N PRO A 3 17.02 2.08 -0.33
CA PRO A 3 16.70 3.39 0.22
C PRO A 3 16.24 3.24 1.66
N LYS A 4 16.74 4.11 2.54
CA LYS A 4 16.35 4.14 3.95
C LYS A 4 14.86 4.47 4.02
N HIS A 5 14.03 3.48 4.34
CA HIS A 5 12.58 3.66 4.46
C HIS A 5 12.29 4.74 5.51
N THR A 6 11.82 5.89 5.04
CA THR A 6 11.41 7.00 5.90
C THR A 6 9.95 6.77 6.28
N LYS A 7 9.62 6.92 7.56
CA LYS A 7 8.23 6.85 8.01
C LYS A 7 7.45 7.99 7.34
N LEU A 8 6.32 7.67 6.74
CA LEU A 8 5.43 8.66 6.15
C LEU A 8 4.93 9.63 7.23
N LYS A 9 4.79 10.89 6.84
CA LYS A 9 4.14 11.94 7.65
C LYS A 9 2.76 12.27 7.08
N THR A 10 1.88 12.79 7.92
CA THR A 10 0.56 13.27 7.48
C THR A 10 0.72 14.34 6.40
N GLY A 11 -0.02 14.22 5.31
CA GLY A 11 0.03 15.12 4.15
C GLY A 11 1.03 14.70 3.07
N GLU A 12 1.92 13.72 3.33
CA GLU A 12 2.75 13.14 2.29
C GLU A 12 1.92 12.20 1.39
N ALA A 13 2.27 12.14 0.11
CA ALA A 13 1.67 11.20 -0.82
C ALA A 13 1.96 9.75 -0.37
N ALA A 14 0.92 8.92 -0.34
CA ALA A 14 1.09 7.49 -0.07
C ALA A 14 1.90 6.84 -1.21
N PRO A 15 2.88 5.96 -0.91
CA PRO A 15 3.60 5.22 -1.93
C PRO A 15 2.67 4.35 -2.76
N ASP A 16 2.84 4.37 -4.08
CA ASP A 16 2.15 3.45 -4.96
C ASP A 16 3.04 2.26 -5.27
N LEU A 17 2.55 1.06 -4.94
CA LEU A 17 3.29 -0.19 -5.01
C LEU A 17 2.50 -1.19 -5.84
N HIS A 18 3.18 -2.08 -6.56
CA HIS A 18 2.55 -3.28 -7.10
C HIS A 18 2.29 -4.28 -5.96
N VAL A 19 1.03 -4.64 -5.76
CA VAL A 19 0.60 -5.63 -4.76
C VAL A 19 -0.26 -6.72 -5.42
N VAL A 20 -0.42 -7.85 -4.75
CA VAL A 20 -1.30 -8.94 -5.19
C VAL A 20 -2.61 -8.87 -4.42
N ASN A 21 -3.74 -8.80 -5.10
CA ASN A 21 -5.07 -8.79 -4.48
C ASN A 21 -5.54 -10.21 -4.10
N ALA A 22 -6.73 -10.32 -3.49
CA ALA A 22 -7.29 -11.60 -3.06
C ALA A 22 -7.57 -12.56 -4.24
N GLU A 23 -7.76 -12.01 -5.43
CA GLU A 23 -7.97 -12.74 -6.68
C GLU A 23 -6.65 -13.19 -7.34
N GLY A 24 -5.49 -12.91 -6.72
CA GLY A 24 -4.17 -13.28 -7.25
C GLY A 24 -3.65 -12.37 -8.37
N GLN A 25 -4.31 -11.25 -8.62
CA GLN A 25 -3.95 -10.29 -9.65
C GLN A 25 -2.96 -9.26 -9.11
N THR A 26 -1.98 -8.87 -9.93
CA THR A 26 -1.12 -7.73 -9.61
C THR A 26 -1.85 -6.43 -9.91
N ILE A 27 -1.95 -5.55 -8.92
CA ILE A 27 -2.59 -4.23 -9.01
C ILE A 27 -1.66 -3.13 -8.49
N ASN A 28 -1.88 -1.88 -8.94
CA ASN A 28 -1.34 -0.71 -8.26
C ASN A 28 -2.12 -0.48 -6.96
N LEU A 29 -1.42 -0.30 -5.86
CA LEU A 29 -2.03 -0.10 -4.55
C LEU A 29 -2.95 1.14 -4.54
N SER A 30 -2.59 2.20 -5.26
CA SER A 30 -3.38 3.43 -5.40
C SER A 30 -4.77 3.24 -6.02
N SER A 31 -4.97 2.16 -6.80
CA SER A 31 -6.27 1.85 -7.40
C SER A 31 -7.37 1.61 -6.35
N ILE A 32 -7.00 1.25 -5.12
CA ILE A 32 -7.94 0.96 -4.03
C ILE A 32 -8.59 2.24 -3.47
N TRP A 33 -7.92 3.39 -3.55
CA TRP A 33 -8.42 4.68 -3.04
C TRP A 33 -8.57 5.76 -4.12
N ALA A 34 -8.61 5.36 -5.39
CA ALA A 34 -8.78 6.31 -6.49
C ALA A 34 -10.12 7.07 -6.43
N ASP A 35 -11.16 6.44 -5.87
CA ASP A 35 -12.52 6.98 -5.81
C ASP A 35 -12.89 7.55 -4.42
N LYS A 36 -12.40 6.92 -3.34
CA LYS A 36 -12.76 7.29 -1.97
C LYS A 36 -11.63 7.01 -0.96
N PRO A 37 -11.60 7.73 0.18
CA PRO A 37 -10.65 7.45 1.25
C PRO A 37 -10.79 6.02 1.77
N VAL A 38 -9.66 5.42 2.14
CA VAL A 38 -9.60 4.08 2.72
C VAL A 38 -8.71 4.07 3.96
N VAL A 39 -8.97 3.11 4.85
CA VAL A 39 -8.07 2.77 5.95
C VAL A 39 -7.34 1.49 5.56
N LEU A 40 -6.01 1.55 5.49
CA LEU A 40 -5.17 0.38 5.24
C LEU A 40 -4.66 -0.19 6.56
N THR A 41 -4.90 -1.48 6.76
CA THR A 41 -4.37 -2.23 7.90
C THR A 41 -3.34 -3.24 7.38
N PHE A 42 -2.09 -3.11 7.83
CA PHE A 42 -1.05 -4.07 7.49
C PHE A 42 -1.08 -5.21 8.50
N LEU A 43 -1.52 -6.38 8.06
CA LEU A 43 -1.55 -7.59 8.85
C LEU A 43 -0.41 -8.50 8.40
N ARG A 44 0.28 -9.12 9.36
CA ARG A 44 1.22 -10.21 9.09
C ARG A 44 0.56 -11.50 9.53
N HIS A 45 0.32 -12.41 8.60
CA HIS A 45 -0.08 -13.77 8.95
C HIS A 45 1.18 -14.53 9.41
N PHE A 46 1.09 -15.21 10.55
CA PHE A 46 2.08 -16.19 11.01
C PHE A 46 1.39 -17.56 10.93
N GLY A 47 1.47 -18.23 9.78
CA GLY A 47 0.77 -19.48 9.52
C GLY A 47 0.82 -19.89 8.07
#